data_AF-A0A831TD03-F1
#
_entry.id   AF-A0A831TD03-F1
#
_cell.length_a   1.000
_cell.length_b   1.000
_cell.length_c   1.000
_cell.angle_alpha   90.00
_cell.angle_beta   90.00
_cell.angle_gamma   90.00
#
_symmetry.space_group_name_H-M   'P 1'
#
loop_
_entity.id
_entity.type
_entity.pdbx_description
1 polymer ?
#
loop_
_entity_poly.entity_id
_entity_poly.type
_entity_poly.pdbx_seq_one_letter_code
_entity_poly.pdbx_strand_id
1 'polypeptide(L)' 'MLRRIPVLVLLLVLAALPAKADTIDLFNGKNFDGWKIFLDPRAKDAKPEDTWSVKEGVIVCTGKPNGYIITEKEYG' A
#
# COMPACT_ATOMS: atom_id res chain seq x y z
N MET A 1 28.06 51.72 3.49
CA MET A 1 27.77 50.29 3.76
C MET A 1 26.41 49.94 3.20
N LEU A 2 26.33 49.24 2.07
CA LEU A 2 25.17 48.40 1.71
C LEU A 2 25.58 47.46 0.57
N ARG A 3 25.86 46.20 0.89
CA ARG A 3 26.23 45.16 -0.08
C ARG A 3 24.98 44.76 -0.88
N ARG A 4 24.97 45.06 -2.18
CA ARG A 4 23.99 44.54 -3.14
C ARG A 4 24.27 43.05 -3.36
N ILE A 5 23.72 42.20 -2.50
CA ILE A 5 23.68 40.75 -2.73
C ILE A 5 22.68 40.52 -3.88
N PRO A 6 23.08 39.88 -4.99
CA PRO A 6 22.18 39.69 -6.11
C PRO A 6 21.05 38.73 -5.69
N VAL A 7 19.82 39.13 -5.98
CA VAL A 7 18.56 38.35 -5.85
C VAL A 7 18.64 36.96 -6.53
N LEU A 8 19.68 36.72 -7.32
CA LEU A 8 19.93 35.49 -8.07
C LEU A 8 20.20 34.23 -7.21
N VAL A 9 20.58 34.36 -5.95
CA VAL A 9 20.84 33.18 -5.08
C VAL A 9 19.53 32.53 -4.59
N LEU A 10 18.42 33.26 -4.56
CA LEU A 10 17.13 32.75 -4.06
C LEU A 10 16.43 31.83 -5.08
N LEU A 11 16.73 31.95 -6.37
CA LEU A 11 16.12 31.15 -7.45
C LEU A 11 16.74 29.74 -7.59
N LEU A 12 17.91 29.48 -7.02
CA LEU A 12 18.61 28.19 -7.11
C LEU A 12 18.18 27.17 -6.05
N VAL A 13 17.41 27.58 -5.03
CA VAL A 13 16.97 26.68 -3.95
C VAL A 13 15.64 25.97 -4.29
N LEU A 14 14.94 26.38 -5.36
CA LEU A 14 13.64 25.80 -5.72
C LEU A 14 13.73 24.53 -6.60
N ALA A 15 14.93 24.11 -7.02
CA ALA A 15 15.12 23.10 -8.07
C ALA A 15 15.49 21.70 -7.58
N ALA A 16 15.15 21.31 -6.35
CA ALA A 16 15.39 19.96 -5.86
C ALA A 16 14.34 19.50 -4.84
N LEU A 17 13.05 19.59 -5.19
CA LEU A 17 12.09 18.69 -4.56
C LEU A 17 12.29 17.30 -5.18
N PRO A 18 12.53 16.24 -4.39
CA PRO A 18 12.62 14.90 -4.93
C PRO A 18 11.31 14.59 -5.67
N ALA A 19 11.41 14.05 -6.89
CA ALA A 19 10.25 13.51 -7.58
C ALA A 19 9.62 12.45 -6.66
N LYS A 20 8.38 12.65 -6.26
CA LYS A 20 7.63 11.66 -5.50
C LYS A 20 7.54 10.44 -6.42
N ALA A 21 8.11 9.31 -5.99
CA ALA A 21 7.95 8.05 -6.72
C ALA A 21 6.46 7.78 -6.90
N ASP A 22 6.05 7.33 -8.10
CA ASP A 22 4.67 6.98 -8.36
C ASP A 22 4.28 5.80 -7.45
N THR A 23 3.44 6.08 -6.46
CA THR A 23 2.85 5.07 -5.59
C THR A 23 1.53 4.61 -6.15
N ILE A 24 1.23 3.32 -6.02
CA ILE A 24 -0.08 2.77 -6.35
C ILE A 24 -0.77 2.26 -5.10
N ASP A 25 -2.09 2.43 -5.03
CA ASP A 25 -2.92 1.81 -4.00
C ASP A 25 -3.22 0.37 -4.41
N LEU A 26 -2.66 -0.60 -3.69
CA LEU A 26 -2.89 -2.03 -3.96
C LEU A 26 -4.24 -2.52 -3.41
N PHE A 27 -4.81 -1.82 -2.43
CA PHE A 27 -6.09 -2.17 -1.82
C PHE A 27 -7.12 -1.09 -2.13
N ASN A 28 -8.29 -1.50 -2.61
CA ASN A 28 -9.34 -0.59 -3.07
C ASN A 28 -10.27 -0.10 -1.95
N GLY A 29 -10.05 -0.50 -0.69
CA GLY A 29 -10.89 -0.12 0.44
C GLY A 29 -12.23 -0.87 0.54
N LYS A 30 -12.47 -1.87 -0.32
CA LYS A 30 -13.80 -2.51 -0.43
C LYS A 30 -13.73 -4.03 -0.36
N ASN A 31 -12.82 -4.64 -1.09
CA ASN A 31 -12.74 -6.09 -1.24
C ASN A 31 -11.32 -6.55 -1.64
N PHE A 32 -11.17 -7.83 -1.91
CA PHE A 32 -9.89 -8.46 -2.26
C PHE A 32 -9.64 -8.55 -3.78
N ASP A 33 -10.27 -7.70 -4.60
CA ASP A 33 -9.99 -7.68 -6.04
C ASP A 33 -8.51 -7.37 -6.27
N GLY A 34 -7.84 -8.19 -7.10
CA GLY A 34 -6.38 -8.12 -7.29
C GLY A 34 -5.56 -8.90 -6.26
N TRP A 35 -6.21 -9.67 -5.38
CA TRP A 35 -5.58 -10.54 -4.38
C TRP A 35 -6.09 -11.98 -4.46
N LYS A 36 -5.20 -12.94 -4.22
CA LYS A 36 -5.57 -14.34 -3.98
C LYS A 36 -5.51 -14.63 -2.49
N ILE A 37 -6.51 -15.36 -1.99
CA ILE A 37 -6.58 -15.79 -0.59
C ILE A 37 -6.18 -17.25 -0.49
N PHE A 38 -5.24 -17.55 0.41
CA PHE A 38 -4.81 -18.90 0.74
C PHE A 38 -5.09 -19.17 2.22
N LEU A 39 -5.67 -20.34 2.50
CA LEU A 39 -5.87 -20.86 3.85
C LEU A 39 -5.11 -22.16 4.03
N ASP A 40 -4.73 -22.46 5.28
CA ASP A 40 -4.08 -23.72 5.63
C ASP A 40 -4.96 -24.92 5.20
N PRO A 41 -4.48 -25.80 4.31
CA PRO A 41 -5.27 -26.92 3.79
C PRO A 41 -5.64 -27.95 4.87
N ARG A 42 -5.04 -27.89 6.06
CA ARG A 42 -5.43 -28.71 7.22
C ARG A 42 -6.76 -28.27 7.83
N ALA A 43 -7.17 -27.01 7.61
CA ALA A 43 -8.47 -26.51 8.02
C ALA A 43 -9.54 -26.97 7.00
N LYS A 44 -10.06 -28.18 7.22
CA LYS A 44 -11.10 -28.77 6.35
C LYS A 44 -12.32 -27.85 6.30
N ASP A 45 -12.89 -27.72 5.10
CA ASP A 45 -14.11 -26.96 4.82
C ASP A 45 -14.05 -25.46 5.18
N ALA A 46 -12.86 -24.93 5.47
CA ALA A 46 -12.67 -23.52 5.75
C ALA A 46 -12.88 -22.67 4.50
N LYS A 47 -13.49 -21.50 4.70
CA LYS A 47 -13.74 -20.53 3.65
C LYS A 47 -12.91 -19.28 3.89
N PRO A 48 -12.50 -18.55 2.84
CA PRO A 48 -11.76 -17.30 2.96
C PRO A 48 -12.36 -16.31 3.98
N GLU A 49 -13.69 -16.24 4.06
CA GLU A 49 -14.43 -15.32 4.93
C GLU A 49 -14.29 -15.65 6.42
N ASP A 50 -13.86 -16.86 6.77
CA ASP A 50 -13.59 -17.26 8.16
C ASP A 50 -12.36 -16.52 8.73
N THR A 51 -11.39 -16.20 7.86
CA THR A 51 -10.15 -15.51 8.23
C THR A 51 -10.12 -14.05 7.81
N TRP A 52 -10.62 -13.74 6.62
CA TRP A 52 -10.41 -12.46 5.96
C TRP A 52 -11.72 -11.73 5.69
N SER A 53 -11.80 -10.47 6.12
CA SER A 53 -12.94 -9.60 5.82
C SER A 53 -12.48 -8.17 5.61
N VAL A 54 -13.35 -7.33 5.05
CA VAL A 54 -13.16 -5.88 4.99
C VAL A 54 -14.22 -5.21 5.84
N LYS A 55 -13.81 -4.37 6.79
CA LYS A 55 -14.71 -3.59 7.66
C LYS A 55 -14.23 -2.15 7.68
N GLU A 56 -15.14 -1.22 7.36
CA GLU A 56 -14.85 0.22 7.36
C GLU A 56 -13.62 0.61 6.53
N GLY A 57 -13.43 -0.08 5.39
CA GLY A 57 -12.29 0.16 4.51
C GLY A 57 -10.95 -0.39 5.04
N VAL A 58 -10.98 -1.29 6.02
CA VAL A 58 -9.78 -1.92 6.60
C VAL A 58 -9.85 -3.44 6.41
N ILE A 59 -8.74 -4.04 5.99
CA ILE A 59 -8.59 -5.50 5.97
C ILE A 59 -8.50 -6.01 7.41
N VAL A 60 -9.39 -6.94 7.77
CA VAL A 60 -9.44 -7.58 9.08
C VAL A 60 -9.03 -9.04 8.93
N CYS A 61 -8.01 -9.44 9.71
CA CYS A 61 -7.53 -10.81 9.80
C CYS A 61 -7.86 -11.39 11.18
N THR A 62 -8.65 -12.47 11.22
CA THR A 62 -8.91 -13.20 12.49
C THR A 62 -7.72 -14.08 12.89
N GLY A 63 -6.85 -14.40 11.92
CA GLY A 63 -5.75 -15.36 12.04
C GLY A 63 -6.20 -16.82 12.16
N LYS A 64 -7.51 -17.12 12.01
CA LYS A 64 -8.06 -18.46 12.20
C LYS A 64 -9.10 -18.81 11.13
N PRO A 65 -8.87 -19.86 10.31
CA PRO A 65 -7.63 -20.63 10.20
C PRO A 65 -6.43 -19.80 9.69
N ASN A 66 -5.22 -20.33 9.87
CA ASN A 66 -4.01 -19.70 9.36
C ASN A 66 -4.07 -19.56 7.83
N GLY A 67 -3.46 -18.50 7.31
CA GLY A 67 -3.47 -18.21 5.87
C GLY A 67 -2.74 -16.92 5.54
N TYR A 68 -2.74 -16.57 4.25
CA TYR A 68 -2.19 -15.31 3.74
C TYR A 68 -2.97 -14.84 2.52
N ILE A 69 -2.82 -13.56 2.18
CA ILE A 69 -3.26 -12.99 0.91
C ILE A 69 -2.04 -12.52 0.13
N ILE A 70 -2.09 -12.65 -1.19
CA ILE A 70 -1.01 -12.26 -2.10
C ILE A 70 -1.59 -11.51 -3.29
N THR A 71 -0.87 -10.52 -3.83
CA THR A 71 -1.29 -9.84 -5.05
C THR A 71 -1.35 -10.82 -6.21
N GLU A 72 -2.36 -10.68 -7.08
CA GLU A 72 -2.41 -11.43 -8.33
C GLU A 72 -1.30 -11.03 -9.29
N LYS A 73 -0.92 -9.75 -9.26
CA LYS A 73 0.20 -9.20 -10.00
C LYS A 73 1.52 -9.45 -9.25
N GLU A 74 2.55 -9.83 -9.99
CA GLU A 74 3.93 -9.90 -9.52
C GLU A 74 4.62 -8.53 -9.61
N TYR A 75 5.48 -8.23 -8.63
CA TYR A 75 6.29 -7.02 -8.57
C TYR A 75 7.75 -7.42 -8.32
N GLY A 76 8.67 -6.90 -9.11
CA GLY A 76 10.10 -7.21 -9.08
C GLY A 76 10.93 -6.19 -9.85
#